data_AF-A0A137QPJ0-F1
#
_entry.id   AF-A0A137QPJ0-F1
#
_cell.length_a   1.000
_cell.length_b   1.000
_cell.length_c   1.000
_cell.angle_alpha   90.00
_cell.angle_beta   90.00
_cell.angle_gamma   90.00
#
_symmetry.space_group_name_H-M   'P 1'
#
loop_
_entity.id
_entity.type
_entity.pdbx_description
1 polymer ?
#
loop_
_entity_poly.entity_id
_entity_poly.type
_entity_poly.pdbx_seq_one_letter_code
_entity_poly.pdbx_strand_id
1 'polypeptide(L)' 'MLGCHNNPNWEPFEVGQKVWLNNQNLTTTANKDTLQKYTQKVEGPFQIHRRLSPVTYELDLPHNWKIHN' A
#
# COMPACT_ATOMS: atom_id res chain seq x y z
N MET A 1 -3.09 28.34 -3.52
CA MET A 1 -1.81 27.76 -3.94
C MET A 1 -1.47 26.67 -2.94
N LEU A 2 -1.70 25.39 -3.27
CA LEU A 2 -1.45 24.27 -2.35
C LEU A 2 0.05 23.96 -2.35
N GLY A 3 0.70 24.17 -1.20
CA GLY A 3 2.13 23.95 -1.01
C GLY A 3 2.50 22.48 -1.17
N CYS A 4 3.33 22.18 -2.16
CA CYS A 4 4.01 20.91 -2.33
C CYS A 4 5.16 20.81 -1.32
N HIS A 5 4.86 20.35 -0.10
CA HIS A 5 5.86 19.88 0.85
C HIS A 5 6.47 18.57 0.32
N ASN A 6 7.36 18.68 -0.66
CA ASN A 6 8.22 17.56 -1.04
C ASN A 6 9.31 17.44 0.02
N ASN A 7 9.27 16.35 0.79
CA ASN A 7 10.41 15.92 1.59
C ASN A 7 11.58 15.67 0.61
N PRO A 8 12.72 16.36 0.74
CA PRO A 8 13.80 16.32 -0.26
C PRO A 8 14.57 15.00 -0.33
N ASN A 9 14.15 13.99 0.44
CA ASN A 9 14.81 12.68 0.55
C ASN A 9 13.82 11.53 0.28
N TRP A 10 12.84 11.73 -0.60
CA TRP A 10 12.00 10.64 -1.10
C TRP A 10 12.49 10.24 -2.49
N GLU A 11 12.89 8.98 -2.67
CA GLU A 11 13.10 8.39 -3.99
C GLU A 11 11.81 7.69 -4.45
N PRO A 12 11.23 8.08 -5.62
CA PRO A 12 10.01 7.46 -6.12
C PRO A 12 10.25 6.00 -6.49
N PHE A 13 9.24 5.16 -6.26
CA PHE A 13 9.31 3.76 -6.65
C PHE A 13 9.10 3.60 -8.17
N GLU A 14 9.69 2.55 -8.71
CA GLU A 14 9.58 2.18 -10.12
C GLU A 14 8.55 1.07 -10.34
N VAL A 15 7.96 1.04 -11.53
CA VAL A 15 7.04 -0.03 -11.94
C VAL A 15 7.80 -1.36 -11.97
N GLY A 16 7.21 -2.41 -11.40
CA GLY A 16 7.85 -3.72 -11.25
C GLY A 16 8.63 -3.91 -9.94
N GLN A 17 8.86 -2.86 -9.16
CA GLN A 17 9.44 -3.01 -7.82
C GLN A 17 8.45 -3.68 -6.87
N LYS A 18 8.99 -4.48 -5.95
CA LYS A 18 8.24 -5.13 -4.87
C LYS A 18 8.28 -4.26 -3.63
N VAL A 19 7.11 -3.86 -3.15
CA VAL A 19 6.94 -2.98 -1.98
C VAL A 19 6.04 -3.63 -0.96
N TRP A 20 6.31 -3.35 0.32
CA TRP A 20 5.47 -3.81 1.43
C TRP A 20 4.35 -2.80 1.66
N LEU A 21 3.12 -3.28 1.82
CA LEU A 21 1.97 -2.42 2.08
C LEU A 21 1.77 -2.25 3.59
N ASN A 22 1.70 -1.02 4.07
CA ASN A 22 1.38 -0.76 5.48
C ASN A 22 -0.10 -1.02 5.75
N ASN A 23 -0.39 -1.92 6.68
CA ASN A 23 -1.74 -2.34 7.03
C ASN A 23 -2.49 -1.43 7.98
N GLN A 24 -1.81 -0.44 8.59
CA GLN A 24 -2.41 0.40 9.63
C GLN A 24 -3.67 1.15 9.18
N ASN A 25 -3.76 1.46 7.89
CA ASN A 25 -4.91 2.17 7.29
C ASN A 25 -5.74 1.28 6.35
N LEU A 26 -5.47 -0.03 6.27
CA LEU A 26 -6.22 -0.97 5.44
C LEU A 26 -7.22 -1.76 6.27
N THR A 27 -8.51 -1.45 6.12
CA THR A 27 -9.60 -2.30 6.60
C THR A 27 -9.84 -3.46 5.62
N THR A 28 -8.98 -4.47 5.62
CA THR A 28 -9.21 -5.72 4.88
C THR A 28 -10.09 -6.65 5.70
N THR A 29 -10.94 -7.46 5.06
CA THR A 29 -11.73 -8.52 5.73
C THR A 29 -10.85 -9.45 6.58
N ALA A 30 -9.63 -9.74 6.13
CA ALA A 30 -8.65 -10.52 6.89
C ALA A 30 -8.26 -9.88 8.26
N ASN A 31 -8.22 -8.55 8.34
CA ASN A 31 -7.90 -7.82 9.59
C ASN A 31 -9.09 -7.74 10.55
N LYS A 32 -10.31 -7.99 10.05
CA LYS A 32 -11.54 -7.97 10.84
C LYS A 32 -11.73 -9.27 11.62
N ASP A 33 -11.33 -10.39 11.02
CA ASP A 33 -11.57 -11.73 11.56
C ASP A 33 -10.33 -12.38 12.21
N THR A 34 -9.14 -11.79 12.04
CA THR A 34 -7.92 -12.23 12.74
C THR A 34 -7.75 -11.47 14.06
N LEU A 35 -7.57 -12.23 15.15
CA LEU A 35 -7.25 -11.70 16.48
C LEU A 35 -6.13 -10.65 16.36
N GLN A 36 -6.45 -9.40 16.70
CA GLN A 36 -5.61 -8.20 16.61
C GLN A 36 -4.19 -8.32 17.22
N LYS A 37 -3.91 -9.42 17.92
CA LYS A 37 -2.62 -9.77 18.52
C LYS A 37 -1.65 -10.47 17.54
N TYR A 38 -2.12 -11.01 16.42
CA TYR A 38 -1.29 -11.73 15.43
C TYR A 38 -1.29 -11.10 14.03
N THR A 39 -1.89 -9.93 13.86
CA THR A 39 -1.97 -9.27 12.55
C THR A 39 -0.60 -8.71 12.14
N GLN A 40 -0.15 -9.04 10.94
CA GLN A 40 1.09 -8.50 10.39
C GLN A 40 0.93 -6.98 10.14
N LYS A 41 1.88 -6.18 10.64
CA LYS A 41 1.86 -4.71 10.49
C LYS A 41 2.06 -4.26 9.04
N VAL A 42 2.75 -5.09 8.27
CA VAL A 42 2.96 -4.91 6.85
C VAL A 42 2.53 -6.18 6.15
N GLU A 43 1.85 -6.01 5.03
CA GLU A 43 1.47 -7.10 4.16
C GLU A 43 2.44 -7.17 3.02
N GLY A 44 2.50 -8.37 2.43
CA GLY A 44 3.59 -8.89 1.63
C GLY A 44 4.19 -7.96 0.56
N PRO A 45 5.24 -8.43 -0.11
CA PRO A 45 5.80 -7.71 -1.24
C PRO A 45 4.83 -7.74 -2.42
N PHE A 46 4.15 -6.62 -2.66
CA PHE A 46 3.31 -6.41 -3.83
C PHE A 46 4.11 -5.74 -4.93
N GLN A 47 3.86 -6.13 -6.17
CA GLN A 47 4.50 -5.51 -7.31
C GLN A 47 3.75 -4.23 -7.69
N ILE A 48 4.47 -3.14 -7.95
CA ILE A 48 3.88 -1.93 -8.52
C ILE A 48 3.50 -2.22 -9.97
N HIS A 49 2.19 -2.14 -10.25
CA HIS A 49 1.62 -2.32 -11.58
C HIS A 49 1.79 -1.05 -12.43
N ARG A 50 1.43 0.11 -11.88
CA ARG A 50 1.66 1.41 -12.54
C ARG A 50 1.79 2.55 -11.54
N ARG A 51 2.43 3.64 -11.97
CA ARG A 51 2.49 4.91 -11.23
C ARG A 51 1.36 5.82 -11.71
N LEU A 52 0.47 6.22 -10.80
CA LEU A 52 -0.64 7.13 -11.08
C LEU A 52 -0.24 8.59 -10.87
N SER A 53 0.52 8.86 -9.81
CA SER A 53 0.97 10.18 -9.40
C SER A 53 2.35 10.08 -8.74
N PRO A 54 3.05 11.20 -8.45
CA PRO A 54 4.32 11.16 -7.77
C PRO A 54 4.32 10.38 -6.44
N VAL A 55 3.17 10.37 -5.76
CA VAL A 55 2.92 9.74 -4.45
C VAL A 55 1.89 8.60 -4.50
N THR A 56 1.34 8.27 -5.67
CA THR A 56 0.25 7.29 -5.80
C THR A 56 0.65 6.21 -6.79
N TYR A 57 0.60 4.96 -6.33
CA TYR A 57 0.99 3.77 -7.08
C TYR A 57 -0.16 2.78 -7.06
N GLU A 58 -0.38 2.11 -8.17
CA GLU A 58 -1.29 0.98 -8.27
C GLU A 58 -0.48 -0.30 -8.07
N LEU A 59 -0.93 -1.13 -7.14
CA LEU A 59 -0.29 -2.39 -6.78
C LEU A 59 -1.06 -3.56 -7.38
N ASP A 60 -0.35 -4.61 -7.75
CA ASP A 60 -0.96 -5.88 -8.12
C ASP A 60 -1.36 -6.62 -6.84
N LEU A 61 -2.64 -6.48 -6.47
CA LEU A 61 -3.20 -7.08 -5.26
C LEU A 61 -3.98 -8.36 -5.60
N PRO A 62 -3.93 -9.38 -4.74
CA PRO A 62 -4.74 -10.58 -4.88
C PRO A 62 -6.24 -10.27 -4.98
N HIS A 63 -6.95 -10.94 -5.90
CA HIS A 63 -8.37 -10.67 -6.16
C HIS A 63 -9.31 -10.90 -4.96
N ASN A 64 -8.85 -11.66 -3.96
CA ASN A 64 -9.58 -11.89 -2.71
C ASN A 64 -9.52 -10.70 -1.73
N TRP A 65 -8.68 -9.69 -1.98
CA TRP A 65 -8.56 -8.51 -1.14
C TRP A 65 -9.62 -7.45 -1.48
N LYS A 66 -10.73 -7.47 -0.73
CA LYS A 66 -11.73 -6.40 -0.76
C LYS A 66 -11.31 -5.27 0.18
N ILE A 67 -10.56 -4.30 -0.34
CA ILE A 67 -10.19 -3.07 0.40
C ILE A 67 -11.36 -2.07 0.38
N HIS A 68 -12.17 -2.09 -0.68
CA HIS A 68 -13.37 -1.28 -0.81
C HIS A 68 -14.59 -2.21 -0.87
N ASN A 69 -15.60 -1.90 -0.06
CA ASN A 69 -16.95 -2.44 -0.19
C ASN A 69 -17.86 -1.34 -0.74
#